data_AF-F0ZSU6-F1
#
_entry.id   AF-F0ZSU6-F1
#
_cell.length_a   1.000
_cell.length_b   1.000
_cell.length_c   1.000
_cell.angle_alpha   90.00
_cell.angle_beta   90.00
_cell.angle_gamma   90.00
#
_symmetry.space_group_name_H-M   'P 1'
#
loop_
_entity.id
_entity.type
_entity.pdbx_description
1 polymer ?
#
loop_
_entity_poly.entity_id
_entity_poly.type
_entity_poly.pdbx_seq_one_letter_code
_entity_poly.pdbx_strand_id
1 'polypeptide(L)'
;MKLLLLLVLTVLINYVQSQLVSITPYVNSCSESESFGIGYQLPVSECLTIGDNSLYLVLSNDKQVVRSYWLPNCTTPLDFGNAIEFTYNINSCNTFKIPYTAGLLSSISLNATIPNQAIVYNYYYESSGTKCLGPSYKVFYTNNYSFDDQNEAYNKYTCTKNEPSLYTCNRNGECETENLGGGCQNNWYSVYPYIVTC
;
A
#
# COMPACT_ATOMS: atom_id res chain seq x y z
N MET A 1 -30.76 -30.83 -16.12
CA MET A 1 -30.26 -29.50 -16.52
C MET A 1 -30.06 -28.49 -15.39
N LYS A 2 -30.63 -28.66 -14.18
CA LYS A 2 -30.41 -27.70 -13.07
C LYS A 2 -29.03 -27.79 -12.38
N LEU A 3 -28.39 -28.97 -12.42
CA LEU A 3 -27.08 -29.20 -11.80
C LEU A 3 -25.92 -28.50 -12.54
N LEU A 4 -26.04 -28.34 -13.87
CA LEU A 4 -25.00 -27.75 -14.72
C LEU A 4 -24.89 -26.22 -14.52
N LEU A 5 -26.02 -25.57 -14.20
CA LEU A 5 -26.06 -24.13 -13.93
C LEU A 5 -25.35 -23.77 -12.61
N LEU A 6 -25.45 -24.63 -11.59
CA LEU A 6 -24.77 -24.44 -10.30
C LEU A 6 -23.24 -24.62 -10.41
N LEU A 7 -22.79 -25.50 -11.30
CA LEU A 7 -21.36 -25.73 -11.53
C LEU A 7 -20.72 -24.57 -12.29
N VAL A 8 -21.43 -23.99 -13.26
CA VAL A 8 -20.99 -22.78 -13.96
C VAL A 8 -20.97 -21.56 -13.02
N LEU A 9 -21.95 -21.46 -12.10
CA LEU A 9 -21.97 -20.38 -11.11
C LEU A 9 -20.79 -20.48 -10.12
N THR A 10 -20.45 -21.68 -9.64
CA THR A 10 -19.32 -21.87 -8.72
C THR A 10 -17.96 -21.65 -9.38
N VAL A 11 -17.83 -21.89 -10.69
CA VAL A 11 -16.62 -21.55 -11.46
C VAL A 11 -16.48 -20.04 -11.69
N LEU A 12 -17.60 -19.31 -11.86
CA LEU A 12 -17.62 -17.84 -11.97
C LEU A 12 -17.39 -17.13 -10.61
N ILE A 13 -17.64 -17.81 -9.49
CA ILE A 13 -17.38 -17.30 -8.13
C ILE A 13 -15.92 -17.48 -7.70
N ASN A 14 -15.07 -18.14 -8.51
CA ASN A 14 -13.62 -17.91 -8.43
C ASN A 14 -13.34 -16.51 -9.01
N TYR A 15 -13.83 -15.50 -8.28
CA TYR A 15 -13.41 -14.12 -8.34
C TYR A 15 -11.89 -14.14 -8.48
N VAL A 16 -11.42 -13.61 -9.60
CA VAL A 16 -9.99 -13.44 -9.86
C VAL A 16 -9.46 -12.60 -8.72
N GLN A 17 -8.87 -13.25 -7.71
CA GLN A 17 -8.23 -12.54 -6.62
C GLN A 17 -7.07 -11.79 -7.27
N SER A 18 -7.17 -10.47 -7.26
CA SER A 18 -6.14 -9.60 -7.81
C SER A 18 -4.81 -9.97 -7.19
N GLN A 19 -3.82 -10.28 -8.03
CA GLN A 19 -2.52 -10.65 -7.56
C GLN A 19 -1.87 -9.41 -6.94
N LEU A 20 -1.42 -9.51 -5.69
CA LEU A 20 -0.80 -8.39 -4.97
C LEU A 20 0.72 -8.46 -5.06
N VAL A 21 1.34 -7.28 -5.14
CA VAL A 21 2.77 -7.07 -4.98
C VAL A 21 2.98 -6.35 -3.65
N SER A 22 3.75 -6.97 -2.77
CA SER A 22 4.16 -6.41 -1.49
C SER A 22 5.52 -5.74 -1.62
N ILE A 23 5.63 -4.51 -1.12
CA ILE A 23 6.84 -3.69 -1.07
C ILE A 23 7.10 -3.42 0.41
N THR A 24 8.10 -4.08 0.98
CA THR A 24 8.45 -3.95 2.41
C THR A 24 9.72 -3.12 2.56
N PRO A 25 9.70 -2.00 3.31
CA PRO A 25 10.81 -1.07 3.41
C PRO A 25 11.85 -1.50 4.46
N TYR A 26 13.10 -1.11 4.25
CA TYR A 26 14.24 -1.32 5.12
C TYR A 26 15.14 -0.07 5.15
N VAL A 27 15.95 0.08 6.20
CA VAL A 27 16.88 1.21 6.31
C VAL A 27 18.16 0.95 5.50
N ASN A 28 18.86 -0.14 5.80
CA ASN A 28 20.20 -0.38 5.25
C ASN A 28 20.32 -1.65 4.43
N SER A 29 19.54 -2.69 4.76
CA SER A 29 19.58 -3.96 4.03
C SER A 29 18.25 -4.72 4.13
N CYS A 30 17.83 -5.37 3.04
CA CYS A 30 16.68 -6.29 3.07
C CYS A 30 16.96 -7.64 3.77
N SER A 31 18.19 -7.86 4.25
CA SER A 31 18.52 -9.00 5.11
C SER A 31 18.29 -8.71 6.60
N GLU A 32 17.96 -7.48 6.95
CA GLU A 32 17.63 -7.10 8.33
C GLU A 32 16.29 -7.74 8.74
N SER A 33 16.18 -8.11 10.02
CA SER A 33 14.94 -8.68 10.56
C SER A 33 13.83 -7.65 10.73
N GLU A 34 14.18 -6.36 10.79
CA GLU A 34 13.27 -5.28 11.07
C GLU A 34 13.01 -4.45 9.82
N SER A 35 11.76 -4.48 9.37
CA SER A 35 11.27 -3.53 8.37
C SER A 35 11.13 -2.15 9.01
N PHE A 36 11.57 -1.11 8.31
CA PHE A 36 11.46 0.27 8.78
C PHE A 36 11.08 1.17 7.61
N GLY A 37 9.95 1.86 7.70
CA GLY A 37 9.50 2.77 6.65
C GLY A 37 8.00 2.69 6.35
N ILE A 38 7.69 3.19 5.16
CA ILE A 38 6.38 3.07 4.51
C ILE A 38 6.44 1.92 3.50
N GLY A 39 5.57 0.94 3.66
CA GLY A 39 5.41 -0.19 2.76
C GLY A 39 4.04 -0.24 2.11
N TYR A 40 3.90 -1.12 1.12
CA TYR A 40 2.71 -1.20 0.28
C TYR A 40 2.32 -2.65 -0.01
N GLN A 41 1.02 -2.92 -0.14
CA GLN A 41 0.49 -4.10 -0.83
C GLN A 41 -0.43 -3.63 -1.94
N LEU A 42 0.00 -3.79 -3.19
CA LEU A 42 -0.59 -3.14 -4.36
C LEU A 42 -1.11 -4.19 -5.36
N PRO A 43 -2.34 -4.03 -5.88
CA PRO A 43 -2.86 -4.92 -6.93
C PRO A 43 -2.12 -4.74 -8.25
N VAL A 44 -1.97 -5.84 -8.97
CA VAL A 44 -1.43 -5.88 -10.33
C VAL A 44 -2.58 -5.74 -11.32
N SER A 45 -2.29 -5.12 -12.47
CA SER A 45 -3.23 -4.92 -13.58
C SER A 45 -4.43 -4.01 -13.26
N GLU A 46 -4.32 -3.22 -12.19
CA GLU A 46 -5.31 -2.24 -11.76
C GLU A 46 -4.65 -0.86 -11.67
N CYS A 47 -5.38 0.19 -12.06
CA CYS A 47 -4.93 1.56 -11.86
C CYS A 47 -5.43 2.06 -10.52
N LEU A 48 -4.52 2.65 -9.75
CA LEU A 48 -4.81 3.17 -8.42
C LEU A 48 -4.10 4.50 -8.21
N THR A 49 -4.58 5.29 -7.27
CA THR A 49 -4.02 6.59 -6.90
C THR A 49 -3.35 6.48 -5.53
N ILE A 50 -2.06 6.81 -5.47
CA ILE A 50 -1.25 6.92 -4.24
C ILE A 50 -0.83 8.38 -4.08
N GLY A 51 -1.37 9.06 -3.06
CA GLY A 51 -1.23 10.52 -2.94
C GLY A 51 -1.77 11.22 -4.18
N ASP A 52 -0.97 12.09 -4.78
CA ASP A 52 -1.34 12.83 -6.01
C ASP A 52 -0.96 12.11 -7.31
N ASN A 53 -0.45 10.88 -7.25
CA ASN A 53 0.03 10.15 -8.43
C ASN A 53 -0.82 8.91 -8.70
N SER A 54 -1.04 8.62 -9.98
CA SER A 54 -1.63 7.35 -10.41
C SER A 54 -0.55 6.31 -10.71
N LEU A 55 -0.82 5.06 -10.36
CA LEU A 55 0.08 3.93 -10.50
C LEU A 55 -0.66 2.78 -11.17
N TYR A 56 0.02 2.14 -12.12
CA TYR A 56 -0.38 0.87 -12.70
C TYR A 56 0.79 -0.13 -12.62
N LEU A 57 0.55 -1.31 -12.05
CA LEU A 57 1.56 -2.36 -11.92
C LEU A 57 1.35 -3.45 -12.96
N VAL A 58 2.41 -3.85 -13.65
CA VAL A 58 2.42 -4.98 -14.59
C VAL A 58 3.42 -6.02 -14.11
N LEU A 59 2.94 -7.25 -13.92
CA LEU A 59 3.79 -8.39 -13.61
C LEU A 59 4.19 -9.11 -14.90
N SER A 60 5.46 -9.51 -15.01
CA SER A 60 5.93 -10.35 -16.11
C SER A 60 5.28 -11.74 -16.09
N ASN A 61 5.21 -12.37 -17.26
CA ASN A 61 4.58 -13.69 -17.40
C ASN A 61 5.24 -14.78 -16.52
N ASP A 62 6.56 -14.69 -16.29
CA ASP A 62 7.32 -15.58 -15.42
C ASP A 62 7.29 -15.19 -13.93
N LYS A 63 6.58 -14.10 -13.60
CA LYS A 63 6.42 -13.55 -12.25
C LYS A 63 7.75 -13.18 -11.56
N GLN A 64 8.81 -12.96 -12.34
CA GLN A 64 10.12 -12.55 -11.82
C GLN A 64 10.30 -11.04 -11.78
N VAL A 65 9.51 -10.29 -12.53
CA VAL A 65 9.67 -8.85 -12.69
C VAL A 65 8.33 -8.14 -12.54
N VAL A 66 8.30 -7.04 -11.81
CA VAL A 66 7.18 -6.11 -11.79
C VAL A 66 7.62 -4.74 -12.32
N ARG A 67 6.80 -4.15 -13.19
CA ARG A 67 6.97 -2.79 -13.69
C ARG A 67 5.92 -1.89 -13.04
N SER A 68 6.35 -0.74 -12.55
CA SER A 68 5.48 0.34 -12.10
C SER A 68 5.43 1.44 -13.14
N TYR A 69 4.23 1.72 -13.64
CA TYR A 69 3.94 2.85 -14.51
C TYR A 69 3.24 3.93 -13.71
N TRP A 70 3.93 5.04 -13.48
CA TRP A 70 3.36 6.21 -12.83
C TRP A 70 2.78 7.15 -13.88
N LEU A 71 1.46 7.34 -13.81
CA LEU A 71 0.65 8.01 -14.81
C LEU A 71 0.14 9.34 -14.26
N PRO A 72 -0.14 10.34 -15.13
CA PRO A 72 -0.77 11.59 -14.71
C PRO A 72 -2.14 11.38 -14.06
N ASN A 73 -2.87 10.35 -14.49
CA ASN A 73 -4.17 9.95 -13.97
C ASN A 73 -4.51 8.51 -14.40
N CYS A 74 -5.52 7.93 -13.76
CA CYS A 74 -6.12 6.67 -14.20
C CYS A 74 -7.15 6.90 -15.32
N THR A 75 -6.71 7.18 -16.54
CA THR A 75 -7.60 7.21 -17.72
C THR A 75 -7.75 5.84 -18.36
N THR A 76 -8.93 5.55 -18.90
CA THR A 76 -9.15 4.45 -19.83
C THR A 76 -9.34 4.99 -21.25
N PRO A 77 -8.51 4.60 -22.23
CA PRO A 77 -7.38 3.67 -22.15
C PRO A 77 -6.14 4.29 -21.46
N LEU A 78 -5.35 3.46 -20.78
CA LEU A 78 -4.12 3.91 -20.11
C LEU A 78 -3.10 4.36 -21.17
N ASP A 79 -2.59 5.58 -21.05
CA ASP A 79 -1.53 6.09 -21.91
C ASP A 79 -0.16 5.87 -21.27
N PHE A 80 0.45 4.72 -21.56
CA PHE A 80 1.79 4.41 -21.06
C PHE A 80 2.91 5.20 -21.74
N GLY A 81 2.65 5.89 -22.86
CA GLY A 81 3.68 6.64 -23.59
C GLY A 81 4.26 7.82 -22.79
N ASN A 82 3.48 8.34 -21.84
CA ASN A 82 3.86 9.44 -20.95
C ASN A 82 4.14 8.99 -19.51
N ALA A 83 4.22 7.69 -19.25
CA ALA A 83 4.42 7.15 -17.91
C ALA A 83 5.89 7.25 -17.47
N ILE A 84 6.12 7.53 -16.19
CA ILE A 84 7.42 7.27 -15.56
C ILE A 84 7.45 5.79 -15.18
N GLU A 85 8.37 5.04 -15.79
CA GLU A 85 8.51 3.60 -15.56
C GLU A 85 9.67 3.29 -14.59
N PHE A 86 9.42 2.37 -13.65
CA PHE A 86 10.46 1.67 -12.92
C PHE A 86 10.25 0.16 -13.01
N THR A 87 11.34 -0.60 -13.09
CA THR A 87 11.34 -2.06 -13.16
C THR A 87 12.01 -2.64 -11.92
N TYR A 88 11.41 -3.67 -11.34
CA TYR A 88 11.89 -4.32 -10.13
C TYR A 88 11.89 -5.84 -10.26
N ASN A 89 12.92 -6.48 -9.73
CA ASN A 89 12.97 -7.93 -9.64
C ASN A 89 12.20 -8.41 -8.39
N ILE A 90 11.29 -9.37 -8.55
CA ILE A 90 10.57 -10.02 -7.47
C ILE A 90 11.53 -10.86 -6.62
N ASN A 91 11.26 -10.95 -5.32
CA ASN A 91 12.06 -11.63 -4.30
C ASN A 91 13.51 -11.14 -4.24
N SER A 92 13.71 -9.85 -4.49
CA SER A 92 15.02 -9.21 -4.38
C SER A 92 14.92 -7.86 -3.67
N CYS A 93 16.08 -7.38 -3.20
CA CYS A 93 16.21 -6.08 -2.59
C CYS A 93 16.37 -5.03 -3.68
N ASN A 94 15.42 -4.10 -3.78
CA ASN A 94 15.39 -3.03 -4.77
C ASN A 94 15.30 -1.67 -4.08
N THR A 95 15.71 -0.62 -4.78
CA THR A 95 15.30 0.75 -4.39
C THR A 95 13.95 1.04 -5.03
N PHE A 96 12.86 0.87 -4.28
CA PHE A 96 11.53 1.26 -4.72
C PHE A 96 11.41 2.78 -4.85
N LYS A 97 10.76 3.24 -5.91
CA LYS A 97 10.67 4.67 -6.25
C LYS A 97 9.22 5.09 -6.49
N ILE A 98 8.87 6.22 -5.87
CA ILE A 98 7.75 7.07 -6.23
C ILE A 98 8.35 8.27 -6.98
N PRO A 99 7.73 8.76 -8.07
CA PRO A 99 8.23 9.92 -8.79
C PRO A 99 8.45 11.11 -7.87
N TYR A 100 9.56 11.81 -8.08
CA TYR A 100 9.91 13.03 -7.35
C TYR A 100 10.10 12.87 -5.82
N THR A 101 10.21 11.63 -5.32
CA THR A 101 10.59 11.36 -3.93
C THR A 101 11.97 10.71 -3.84
N ALA A 102 12.54 10.66 -2.63
CA ALA A 102 13.64 9.75 -2.36
C ALA A 102 13.18 8.29 -2.57
N GLY A 103 14.10 7.45 -3.07
CA GLY A 103 13.85 6.02 -3.17
C GLY A 103 13.99 5.35 -1.80
N LEU A 104 13.24 4.26 -1.60
CA LEU A 104 13.25 3.47 -0.37
C LEU A 104 13.88 2.11 -0.67
N LEU A 105 14.85 1.68 0.14
CA LEU A 105 15.34 0.31 0.04
C LEU A 105 14.21 -0.63 0.47
N SER A 106 13.87 -1.62 -0.35
CA SER A 106 12.69 -2.45 -0.14
C SER A 106 12.84 -3.84 -0.72
N SER A 107 12.29 -4.84 -0.03
CA SER A 107 12.04 -6.15 -0.63
C SER A 107 10.73 -6.10 -1.40
N ILE A 108 10.73 -6.57 -2.65
CA ILE A 108 9.52 -6.63 -3.47
C ILE A 108 9.16 -8.10 -3.65
N SER A 109 7.97 -8.53 -3.22
CA SER A 109 7.56 -9.94 -3.24
C SER A 109 6.08 -10.10 -3.54
N LEU A 110 5.68 -11.28 -4.02
CA LEU A 110 4.28 -11.66 -4.22
C LEU A 110 3.66 -12.32 -2.98
N ASN A 111 4.50 -12.76 -2.04
CA ASN A 111 4.08 -13.62 -0.92
C ASN A 111 4.39 -13.00 0.45
N ALA A 112 4.99 -11.81 0.49
CA ALA A 112 5.30 -11.19 1.77
C ALA A 112 4.02 -10.76 2.50
N THR A 113 4.01 -10.97 3.81
CA THR A 113 2.97 -10.49 4.70
C THR A 113 3.37 -9.13 5.27
N ILE A 114 2.38 -8.30 5.58
CA ILE A 114 2.62 -7.07 6.33
C ILE A 114 3.23 -7.44 7.69
N PRO A 115 4.28 -6.74 8.17
CA PRO A 115 4.86 -6.96 9.50
C PRO A 115 3.81 -6.80 10.61
N ASN A 116 3.79 -7.72 11.58
CA ASN A 116 2.76 -7.80 12.63
C ASN A 116 2.64 -6.55 13.54
N GLN A 117 3.64 -5.68 13.56
CA GLN A 117 3.64 -4.45 14.38
C GLN A 117 3.41 -3.18 13.56
N ALA A 118 2.99 -3.31 12.30
CA ALA A 118 2.70 -2.16 11.45
C ALA A 118 1.29 -1.60 11.70
N ILE A 119 1.13 -0.29 11.54
CA ILE A 119 -0.18 0.31 11.28
C ILE A 119 -0.48 0.18 9.80
N VAL A 120 -1.70 -0.23 9.45
CA VAL A 120 -2.13 -0.51 8.09
C VAL A 120 -3.32 0.36 7.71
N TYR A 121 -3.14 1.16 6.66
CA TYR A 121 -4.22 1.88 5.99
C TYR A 121 -4.72 1.00 4.85
N ASN A 122 -5.91 0.45 5.01
CA ASN A 122 -6.59 -0.36 4.01
C ASN A 122 -7.49 0.56 3.17
N TYR A 123 -7.12 0.83 1.92
CA TYR A 123 -7.86 1.71 1.01
C TYR A 123 -8.81 0.91 0.14
N TYR A 124 -10.04 1.38 -0.01
CA TYR A 124 -11.12 0.68 -0.73
C TYR A 124 -11.60 1.53 -1.91
N TYR A 125 -11.94 0.89 -3.03
CA TYR A 125 -12.37 1.64 -4.23
C TYR A 125 -13.76 2.27 -4.09
N GLU A 126 -14.61 1.78 -3.18
CA GLU A 126 -15.98 2.25 -2.99
C GLU A 126 -16.31 2.53 -1.53
N SER A 127 -17.10 3.59 -1.28
CA SER A 127 -17.77 3.83 0.00
C SER A 127 -19.29 3.75 -0.17
N SER A 128 -19.96 2.99 0.69
CA SER A 128 -21.42 3.01 0.82
C SER A 128 -21.78 3.53 2.21
N GLY A 129 -22.02 4.84 2.31
CA GLY A 129 -22.27 5.51 3.58
C GLY A 129 -21.06 5.42 4.52
N THR A 130 -21.20 4.69 5.62
CA THR A 130 -20.14 4.47 6.63
C THR A 130 -19.33 3.19 6.41
N LYS A 131 -19.53 2.50 5.28
CA LYS A 131 -18.86 1.23 4.97
C LYS A 131 -17.91 1.38 3.79
N CYS A 132 -16.70 0.85 3.99
CA CYS A 132 -15.72 0.67 2.95
C CYS A 132 -15.98 -0.67 2.26
N LEU A 133 -16.04 -0.71 0.93
CA LEU A 133 -16.41 -1.89 0.17
C LEU A 133 -15.44 -2.13 -1.00
N GLY A 134 -15.35 -3.40 -1.40
CA GLY A 134 -14.65 -3.80 -2.62
C GLY A 134 -13.18 -4.16 -2.42
N PRO A 135 -12.45 -4.36 -3.54
CA PRO A 135 -11.01 -4.60 -3.53
C PRO A 135 -10.27 -3.49 -2.79
N SER A 136 -9.10 -3.83 -2.26
CA SER A 136 -8.28 -2.87 -1.54
C SER A 136 -6.81 -2.98 -1.89
N TYR A 137 -6.14 -1.84 -1.80
CA TYR A 137 -4.69 -1.80 -1.66
C TYR A 137 -4.37 -1.33 -0.25
N LYS A 138 -3.14 -1.57 0.20
CA LYS A 138 -2.72 -1.23 1.55
C LYS A 138 -1.46 -0.38 1.54
N VAL A 139 -1.41 0.61 2.41
CA VAL A 139 -0.20 1.32 2.81
C VAL A 139 0.03 0.99 4.27
N PHE A 140 1.23 0.58 4.65
CA PHE A 140 1.54 0.27 6.04
C PHE A 140 2.78 1.02 6.52
N TYR A 141 2.75 1.41 7.78
CA TYR A 141 3.83 2.11 8.48
C TYR A 141 4.35 1.19 9.57
N THR A 142 5.63 0.87 9.54
CA THR A 142 6.24 -0.03 10.53
C THR A 142 6.36 0.67 11.89
N ASN A 143 6.37 -0.11 12.97
CA ASN A 143 6.46 0.43 14.33
C ASN A 143 7.67 1.36 14.50
N ASN A 144 7.48 2.49 15.17
CA ASN A 144 8.50 3.53 15.39
C ASN A 144 9.07 4.15 14.10
N TYR A 145 8.44 3.94 12.94
CA TYR A 145 8.76 4.77 11.78
C TYR A 145 8.51 6.24 12.13
N SER A 146 9.49 7.09 11.87
CA SER A 146 9.37 8.53 11.99
C SER A 146 9.69 9.24 10.69
N PHE A 147 8.93 10.30 10.44
CA PHE A 147 9.19 11.22 9.34
C PHE A 147 9.78 12.50 9.91
N ASP A 148 10.98 12.86 9.44
CA ASP A 148 11.69 14.13 9.70
C ASP A 148 12.30 14.32 11.10
N ASP A 149 13.51 13.79 11.32
CA ASP A 149 14.33 14.11 12.50
C ASP A 149 15.01 15.50 12.42
N GLN A 150 14.82 16.26 11.33
CA GLN A 150 15.56 17.50 11.04
C GLN A 150 14.74 18.79 11.20
N ASN A 151 13.40 18.72 11.18
CA ASN A 151 12.52 19.84 11.52
C ASN A 151 11.74 19.61 12.82
N GLU A 152 11.14 20.68 13.32
CA GLU A 152 10.63 20.83 14.69
C GLU A 152 9.49 19.87 15.09
N ALA A 153 8.95 19.07 14.16
CA ALA A 153 7.95 18.04 14.43
C ALA A 153 8.12 16.79 13.54
N TYR A 154 7.91 15.62 14.12
CA TYR A 154 7.96 14.31 13.46
C TYR A 154 6.78 13.42 13.87
N ASN A 155 6.35 12.52 12.99
CA ASN A 155 5.28 11.58 13.29
C ASN A 155 5.84 10.25 13.81
N LYS A 156 5.14 9.57 14.73
CA LYS A 156 5.44 8.21 15.19
C LYS A 156 4.23 7.31 15.04
N TYR A 157 4.44 6.14 14.45
CA TYR A 157 3.39 5.12 14.24
C TYR A 157 3.64 3.95 15.18
N THR A 158 2.64 3.58 15.98
CA THR A 158 2.72 2.42 16.86
C THR A 158 1.47 1.54 16.77
N CYS A 159 1.67 0.22 16.76
CA CYS A 159 0.59 -0.72 16.97
C CYS A 159 0.79 -1.46 18.29
N THR A 160 -0.13 -1.28 19.25
CA THR A 160 -0.08 -1.98 20.54
C THR A 160 -1.37 -2.73 20.77
N LYS A 161 -1.31 -4.05 20.99
CA LYS A 161 -2.49 -4.91 21.24
C LYS A 161 -3.60 -4.77 20.17
N ASN A 162 -3.21 -4.66 18.90
CA ASN A 162 -4.09 -4.43 17.75
C ASN A 162 -4.81 -3.07 17.73
N GLU A 163 -4.32 -2.09 18.50
CA GLU A 163 -4.80 -0.72 18.46
C GLU A 163 -3.75 0.16 17.76
N PRO A 164 -4.06 0.75 16.59
CA PRO A 164 -3.16 1.67 15.92
C PRO A 164 -3.18 3.02 16.63
N SER A 165 -2.01 3.65 16.77
CA SER A 165 -1.85 4.99 17.34
C SER A 165 -0.81 5.78 16.56
N LEU A 166 -1.18 7.00 16.17
CA LEU A 166 -0.31 7.98 15.55
C LEU A 166 0.00 9.07 16.58
N TYR A 167 1.25 9.46 16.66
CA TYR A 167 1.70 10.56 17.51
C TYR A 167 2.38 11.62 16.65
N THR A 168 1.98 12.87 16.83
CA THR A 168 2.69 14.02 16.29
C THR A 168 3.59 14.56 17.40
N CYS A 169 4.90 14.42 17.23
CA CYS A 169 5.90 14.76 18.23
C CYS A 169 6.65 16.02 17.83
N ASN A 170 7.02 16.85 18.80
CA ASN A 170 7.94 17.96 18.57
C ASN A 170 9.40 17.53 18.74
N ARG A 171 10.34 18.44 18.46
CA ARG A 171 11.79 18.22 18.59
C ARG A 171 12.26 17.85 20.00
N ASN A 172 11.50 18.24 21.04
CA ASN A 172 11.80 17.89 22.43
C ASN A 172 11.32 16.49 22.81
N GLY A 173 10.65 15.79 21.88
CA GLY A 173 10.07 14.47 22.11
C GLY A 173 8.71 14.52 22.82
N GLU A 174 8.11 15.70 22.97
CA GLU A 174 6.74 15.82 23.47
C GLU A 174 5.80 15.45 22.33
N CYS A 175 4.92 14.49 22.58
CA CYS A 175 4.05 13.90 21.57
C CYS A 175 2.58 14.06 21.94
N GLU A 176 1.78 14.46 20.96
CA GLU A 176 0.33 14.46 21.05
C GLU A 176 -0.22 13.29 20.24
N THR A 177 -1.19 12.57 20.80
CA THR A 177 -1.85 11.47 20.10
C THR A 177 -2.86 12.01 19.10
N GLU A 178 -2.73 11.60 17.86
CA GLU A 178 -3.71 11.83 16.81
C GLU A 178 -4.83 10.80 16.92
N ASN A 179 -6.08 11.26 16.89
CA ASN A 179 -7.21 10.34 16.80
C ASN A 179 -7.33 9.83 15.37
N LEU A 180 -6.84 8.61 15.13
CA LEU A 180 -6.95 7.93 13.84
C LEU A 180 -8.40 7.56 13.47
N GLY A 181 -9.36 7.76 14.38
CA GLY A 181 -10.79 7.48 14.22
C GLY A 181 -11.12 6.01 13.99
N GLY A 182 -12.38 5.63 14.23
CA GLY A 182 -12.88 4.28 13.99
C GLY A 182 -13.70 4.20 12.70
N GLY A 183 -13.71 3.01 12.07
CA GLY A 183 -14.57 2.73 10.92
C GLY A 183 -14.03 3.24 9.58
N CYS A 184 -14.91 3.33 8.59
CA CYS A 184 -14.56 3.78 7.24
C CYS A 184 -14.41 5.30 7.20
N GLN A 185 -13.24 5.75 6.76
CA GLN A 185 -12.88 7.16 6.71
C GLN A 185 -12.74 7.65 5.27
N ASN A 186 -13.00 8.94 5.10
CA ASN A 186 -12.68 9.68 3.88
C ASN A 186 -11.85 10.89 4.30
N ASN A 187 -10.77 11.17 3.61
CA ASN A 187 -10.05 12.43 3.77
C ASN A 187 -9.93 13.12 2.41
N TRP A 188 -9.68 14.43 2.43
CA TRP A 188 -9.57 15.26 1.23
C TRP A 188 -8.30 14.99 0.42
N TYR A 189 -7.32 14.29 1.01
CA TYR A 189 -6.04 13.94 0.38
C TYR A 189 -6.05 12.58 -0.33
N SER A 190 -7.09 11.76 -0.12
CA SER A 190 -7.23 10.43 -0.69
C SER A 190 -8.56 10.33 -1.41
N VAL A 191 -8.49 9.97 -2.69
CA VAL A 191 -9.69 9.70 -3.51
C VAL A 191 -10.45 8.47 -2.99
N TYR A 192 -9.77 7.59 -2.25
CA TYR A 192 -10.33 6.33 -1.76
C TYR A 192 -10.63 6.36 -0.26
N PRO A 193 -11.80 5.83 0.16
CA PRO A 193 -12.08 5.57 1.57
C PRO A 193 -11.08 4.57 2.17
N TYR A 194 -10.84 4.66 3.48
CA TYR A 194 -9.90 3.74 4.14
C TYR A 194 -10.33 3.34 5.56
N ILE A 195 -9.78 2.21 6.03
CA ILE A 195 -9.84 1.75 7.43
C ILE A 195 -8.42 1.59 7.94
N VAL A 196 -8.14 2.12 9.12
CA VAL A 196 -6.85 1.94 9.80
C VAL A 196 -6.91 0.74 10.74
N THR A 197 -5.96 -0.18 10.61
CA THR A 197 -5.84 -1.39 11.44
C THR A 197 -4.41 -1.58 11.92
N CYS A 198 -4.25 -2.56 12.79
CA CYS A 198 -3.10 -3.44 12.79
C CYS A 198 -3.55 -4.77 12.15
#